data_AF-A0AAJ5D055-F1
#
_entry.id   AF-A0AAJ5D055-F1
#
_cell.length_a   1.000
_cell.length_b   1.000
_cell.length_c   1.000
_cell.angle_alpha   90.00
_cell.angle_beta   90.00
_cell.angle_gamma   90.00
#
_symmetry.space_group_name_H-M   'P 1'
#
loop_
_entity.id
_entity.type
_entity.pdbx_description
1 polymer ?
#
loop_
_entity_poly.entity_id
_entity_poly.type
_entity_poly.pdbx_seq_one_letter_code
_entity_poly.pdbx_strand_id
1 'polypeptide(L)'
;MKYLNFALYQIGALGDEFDKGFKDISFEFASHGKPVSVTLWHADATGIEVTCKMHDTDERVEYGILEFAQVGRRAENKTFVSLDSDLSAPAFVEKLVLRDDGVICESGFMLGGRDGSVLLVVAGVYPYTLAVRVAGYLGPFDPEFPIERYERIPMS
;
A
#
# COMPACT_ATOMS: atom_id res chain seq x y z
N MET A 1 -2.84 11.08 22.58
CA MET A 1 -2.53 10.02 21.59
C MET A 1 -3.35 10.29 20.35
N LYS A 2 -2.69 10.55 19.20
CA LYS A 2 -3.32 10.86 17.91
C LYS A 2 -3.38 9.58 17.09
N TYR A 3 -4.53 9.27 16.51
CA TYR A 3 -4.70 8.13 15.61
C TYR A 3 -4.90 8.62 14.19
N LEU A 4 -4.09 8.09 13.28
CA LEU A 4 -4.15 8.35 11.85
C LEU A 4 -4.47 7.02 11.16
N ASN A 5 -5.72 6.84 10.76
CA ASN A 5 -6.18 5.62 10.09
C ASN A 5 -6.01 5.75 8.58
N PHE A 6 -6.07 4.63 7.88
CA PHE A 6 -6.24 4.62 6.43
C PHE A 6 -7.41 5.51 6.01
N ALA A 7 -7.24 6.23 4.89
CA ALA A 7 -8.32 6.98 4.28
C ALA A 7 -8.96 6.14 3.17
N LEU A 8 -10.29 6.03 3.20
CA LEU A 8 -11.07 5.20 2.28
C LEU A 8 -11.97 6.09 1.41
N TYR A 9 -11.80 6.02 0.09
CA TYR A 9 -12.53 6.84 -0.88
C TYR A 9 -13.33 5.96 -1.83
N GLN A 10 -14.67 5.96 -1.65
CA GLN A 10 -15.60 5.20 -2.48
C GLN A 10 -15.29 3.69 -2.52
N ILE A 11 -14.63 3.19 -1.49
CA ILE A 11 -14.31 1.78 -1.28
C ILE A 11 -15.17 1.27 -0.12
N GLY A 12 -15.59 0.00 -0.21
CA GLY A 12 -16.32 -0.67 0.86
C GLY A 12 -15.42 -1.01 2.05
N ALA A 13 -15.66 -2.16 2.68
CA ALA A 13 -14.69 -2.68 3.63
C ALA A 13 -13.41 -3.07 2.88
N LEU A 14 -12.27 -2.55 3.33
CA LEU A 14 -11.00 -2.79 2.67
C LEU A 14 -10.64 -4.29 2.67
N GLY A 15 -11.01 -5.04 3.72
CA GLY A 15 -10.88 -6.51 3.78
C GLY A 15 -11.61 -7.22 2.63
N ASP A 16 -12.86 -6.86 2.35
CA ASP A 16 -13.65 -7.43 1.24
C ASP A 16 -12.94 -7.24 -0.11
N GLU A 17 -12.27 -6.11 -0.31
CA GLU A 17 -11.51 -5.86 -1.53
C GLU A 17 -10.23 -6.70 -1.59
N PHE A 18 -9.51 -6.87 -0.48
CA PHE A 18 -8.36 -7.77 -0.42
C PHE A 18 -8.75 -9.24 -0.63
N ASP A 19 -9.92 -9.66 -0.16
CA ASP A 19 -10.46 -11.03 -0.31
C ASP A 19 -10.80 -11.40 -1.75
N LYS A 20 -11.13 -10.42 -2.60
CA LYS A 20 -11.27 -10.62 -4.06
C LYS A 20 -9.95 -11.01 -4.72
N GLY A 21 -8.84 -10.66 -4.08
CA GLY A 21 -7.48 -10.88 -4.54
C GLY A 21 -7.09 -10.03 -5.75
N PHE A 22 -5.79 -9.99 -6.05
CA PHE A 22 -5.25 -9.17 -7.12
C PHE A 22 -4.44 -9.98 -8.12
N LYS A 23 -4.58 -9.62 -9.39
CA LYS A 23 -3.89 -10.24 -10.52
C LYS A 23 -2.65 -9.44 -10.95
N ASP A 24 -2.76 -8.12 -10.96
CA ASP A 24 -1.71 -7.24 -11.46
C ASP A 24 -1.50 -6.07 -10.51
N ILE A 25 -0.31 -5.48 -10.53
CA ILE A 25 -0.02 -4.18 -9.94
C ILE A 25 0.52 -3.23 -11.01
N SER A 26 0.07 -1.99 -11.00
CA SER A 26 0.64 -0.92 -11.84
C SER A 26 1.13 0.24 -10.98
N PHE A 27 2.06 1.02 -11.50
CA PHE A 27 2.72 2.09 -10.79
C PHE A 27 2.56 3.41 -11.53
N GLU A 28 2.45 4.49 -10.76
CA GLU A 28 2.69 5.84 -11.22
C GLU A 28 3.90 6.40 -10.49
N PHE A 29 4.80 7.04 -11.23
CA PHE A 29 6.07 7.54 -10.71
C PHE A 29 6.13 9.05 -10.83
N ALA A 30 6.68 9.70 -9.80
CA ALA A 30 7.11 11.09 -9.91
C ALA A 30 8.37 11.23 -10.79
N SER A 31 8.73 12.46 -11.12
CA SER A 31 9.92 12.78 -11.93
C SER A 31 11.25 12.28 -11.36
N HIS A 32 11.33 12.09 -10.04
CA HIS A 32 12.49 11.50 -9.35
C HIS A 32 12.46 9.96 -9.32
N GLY A 33 11.53 9.32 -10.03
CA GLY A 33 11.48 7.87 -10.22
C GLY A 33 11.00 7.06 -9.02
N LYS A 34 10.39 7.70 -8.00
CA LYS A 34 9.75 6.99 -6.88
C LYS A 34 8.26 6.81 -7.15
N PRO A 35 7.65 5.68 -6.74
CA PRO A 35 6.21 5.51 -6.82
C PRO A 35 5.48 6.59 -6.03
N VAL A 36 4.44 7.18 -6.60
CA VAL A 36 3.51 8.10 -5.92
C VAL A 36 2.11 7.51 -5.81
N SER A 37 1.79 6.57 -6.70
CA SER A 37 0.57 5.76 -6.66
C SER A 37 0.92 4.34 -7.10
N VAL A 38 0.25 3.36 -6.48
CA VAL A 38 0.13 2.02 -7.05
C VAL A 38 -1.33 1.65 -7.20
N THR A 39 -1.66 0.90 -8.24
CA THR A 39 -3.00 0.33 -8.40
C THR A 39 -2.90 -1.18 -8.35
N LEU A 40 -3.61 -1.80 -7.41
CA LEU A 40 -3.82 -3.25 -7.36
C LEU A 40 -5.05 -3.59 -8.19
N TRP A 41 -4.90 -4.46 -9.17
CA TRP A 41 -5.94 -4.79 -10.14
C TRP A 41 -6.52 -6.17 -9.88
N HIS A 42 -7.84 -6.25 -9.83
CA HIS A 42 -8.58 -7.50 -9.86
C HIS A 42 -8.58 -8.10 -11.27
N ALA A 43 -8.98 -9.37 -11.37
CA ALA A 43 -9.08 -10.06 -12.66
C ALA A 43 -10.13 -9.45 -13.61
N ASP A 44 -11.12 -8.73 -13.08
CA ASP A 44 -12.20 -8.07 -13.84
C ASP A 44 -11.82 -6.66 -14.36
N ALA A 45 -10.56 -6.26 -14.20
CA ALA A 45 -10.01 -4.96 -14.57
C ALA A 45 -10.52 -3.74 -13.77
N THR A 46 -11.22 -3.98 -12.65
CA THR A 46 -11.36 -3.00 -11.57
C THR A 46 -10.15 -3.07 -10.63
N GLY A 47 -9.97 -2.09 -9.76
CA GLY A 47 -8.86 -2.11 -8.82
C GLY A 47 -8.97 -1.10 -7.70
N ILE A 48 -7.94 -1.08 -6.87
CA ILE A 48 -7.76 -0.14 -5.76
C ILE A 48 -6.48 0.64 -6.03
N GLU A 49 -6.63 1.95 -6.16
CA GLU A 49 -5.50 2.87 -6.13
C GLU A 49 -5.10 3.14 -4.68
N VAL A 50 -3.80 3.09 -4.45
CA VAL A 50 -3.16 3.37 -3.17
C VAL A 50 -2.25 4.58 -3.38
N THR A 51 -2.46 5.61 -2.58
CA THR A 51 -1.60 6.80 -2.50
C THR A 51 -1.16 7.04 -1.05
N CYS A 52 -0.26 8.00 -0.85
CA CYS A 52 0.18 8.41 0.48
C CYS A 52 -0.31 9.83 0.78
N LYS A 53 -0.79 10.04 2.01
CA LYS A 53 -1.12 11.36 2.55
C LYS A 53 -0.29 11.67 3.78
N MET A 54 0.38 12.80 3.72
CA MET A 54 1.21 13.29 4.82
C MET A 54 0.36 14.02 5.86
N HIS A 55 0.67 13.76 7.12
CA HIS A 55 0.07 14.44 8.27
C HIS A 55 1.15 15.11 9.11
N ASP A 56 1.07 16.43 9.17
CA ASP A 56 1.90 17.21 10.09
C ASP A 56 1.45 16.98 11.53
N THR A 57 2.44 16.93 12.41
CA THR A 57 2.23 17.00 13.87
C THR A 57 2.81 18.29 14.42
N ASP A 58 2.36 18.64 15.63
CA ASP A 58 2.79 19.87 16.32
C ASP A 58 4.32 19.89 16.57
N GLU A 59 4.97 18.73 16.52
CA GLU A 59 6.42 18.54 16.70
C GLU A 59 7.23 18.65 15.40
N ARG A 60 6.60 19.05 14.28
CA ARG A 60 7.21 19.12 12.93
C ARG A 60 7.69 17.76 12.40
N VAL A 61 7.12 16.68 12.90
CA VAL A 61 7.26 15.34 12.32
C VAL A 61 6.08 15.10 11.39
N GLU A 62 6.38 14.67 10.17
CA GLU A 62 5.40 14.22 9.19
C GLU A 62 5.19 12.72 9.34
N TYR A 63 3.94 12.27 9.18
CA TYR A 63 3.60 10.85 9.14
C TYR A 63 2.73 10.55 7.93
N GLY A 64 3.14 9.60 7.10
CA GLY A 64 2.35 9.13 5.96
C GLY A 64 1.32 8.07 6.34
N ILE A 65 0.04 8.32 6.07
CA ILE A 65 -0.99 7.26 5.98
C ILE A 65 -1.19 6.85 4.53
N LEU A 66 -1.72 5.64 4.32
CA LEU A 66 -2.21 5.24 3.01
C LEU A 66 -3.65 5.69 2.78
N GLU A 67 -3.93 6.11 1.55
CA GLU A 67 -5.26 6.37 1.04
C GLU A 67 -5.61 5.31 0.00
N PHE A 68 -6.86 4.86 -0.01
CA PHE A 68 -7.38 3.84 -0.90
C PHE A 68 -8.57 4.39 -1.68
N ALA A 69 -8.53 4.29 -3.00
CA ALA A 69 -9.60 4.75 -3.88
C ALA A 69 -9.98 3.66 -4.89
N GLN A 70 -11.28 3.49 -5.14
CA GLN A 70 -11.75 2.54 -6.17
C GLN A 70 -11.41 3.04 -7.57
N VAL A 71 -10.90 2.16 -8.42
CA VAL A 71 -10.63 2.41 -9.84
C VAL A 71 -11.53 1.51 -10.69
N GLY A 72 -12.43 2.12 -11.45
CA GLY A 72 -13.44 1.39 -12.21
C GLY A 72 -12.95 0.74 -13.51
N ARG A 73 -11.77 1.11 -14.01
CA ARG A 73 -11.23 0.51 -15.24
C ARG A 73 -9.71 0.66 -15.38
N ARG A 74 -9.09 -0.41 -15.84
CA ARG A 74 -7.68 -0.46 -16.27
C ARG A 74 -7.39 0.46 -17.46
N ALA A 75 -6.41 1.34 -17.30
CA ALA A 75 -5.88 2.17 -18.39
C ALA A 75 -4.93 1.34 -19.27
N GLU A 76 -5.04 1.49 -20.60
CA GLU A 76 -4.29 0.67 -21.57
C GLU A 76 -2.80 1.04 -21.67
N ASN A 77 -2.41 2.22 -21.17
CA ASN A 77 -1.06 2.78 -21.30
C ASN A 77 -0.18 2.60 -20.05
N LYS A 78 -0.64 1.89 -19.02
CA LYS A 78 0.16 1.63 -17.82
C LYS A 78 1.06 0.41 -18.01
N THR A 79 2.22 0.41 -17.34
CA THR A 79 3.04 -0.80 -17.21
C THR A 79 2.54 -1.61 -16.02
N PHE A 80 2.45 -2.92 -16.20
CA PHE A 80 1.93 -3.84 -15.20
C PHE A 80 2.98 -4.87 -14.82
N VAL A 81 3.04 -5.17 -13.53
CA VAL A 81 3.73 -6.34 -13.00
C VAL A 81 2.66 -7.36 -12.64
N SER A 82 2.75 -8.55 -13.23
CA SER A 82 1.86 -9.66 -12.84
C SER A 82 2.19 -10.03 -11.40
N LEU A 83 1.16 -10.13 -10.57
CA LEU A 83 1.30 -10.71 -9.25
C LEU A 83 1.29 -12.24 -9.39
N ASP A 84 2.06 -12.91 -8.53
CA ASP A 84 2.03 -14.37 -8.47
C ASP A 84 0.60 -14.85 -8.14
N SER A 85 0.23 -16.03 -8.63
CA SER A 85 -1.14 -16.55 -8.48
C SER A 85 -1.58 -16.65 -7.02
N ASP A 86 -0.65 -16.78 -6.07
CA ASP A 86 -0.96 -16.86 -4.65
C ASP A 86 -1.32 -15.51 -4.01
N LEU A 87 -0.90 -14.38 -4.60
CA LEU A 87 -1.37 -13.05 -4.19
C LEU A 87 -2.77 -12.73 -4.75
N SER A 88 -3.28 -13.54 -5.68
CA SER A 88 -4.68 -13.50 -6.12
C SER A 88 -5.65 -14.18 -5.13
N ALA A 89 -5.13 -14.85 -4.11
CA ALA A 89 -5.89 -15.40 -3.00
C ALA A 89 -4.99 -15.39 -1.74
N PRO A 90 -4.71 -14.19 -1.18
CA PRO A 90 -3.68 -14.04 -0.16
C PRO A 90 -3.97 -14.92 1.06
N ALA A 91 -2.92 -15.53 1.61
CA ALA A 91 -2.99 -16.31 2.84
C ALA A 91 -3.22 -15.41 4.07
N PHE A 92 -2.73 -14.18 4.02
CA PHE A 92 -2.98 -13.16 5.02
C PHE A 92 -2.94 -11.75 4.43
N VAL A 93 -3.65 -10.85 5.11
CA VAL A 93 -3.67 -9.42 4.87
C VAL A 93 -3.39 -8.75 6.21
N GLU A 94 -2.35 -7.93 6.26
CA GLU A 94 -1.93 -7.23 7.48
C GLU A 94 -1.78 -5.74 7.21
N LYS A 95 -2.26 -4.91 8.12
CA LYS A 95 -1.89 -3.50 8.17
C LYS A 95 -0.57 -3.34 8.92
N LEU A 96 0.22 -2.39 8.46
CA LEU A 96 1.49 -1.96 9.06
C LEU A 96 1.23 -0.68 9.85
N VAL A 97 1.32 -0.79 11.17
CA VAL A 97 1.03 0.29 12.10
C VAL A 97 2.31 0.79 12.73
N LEU A 98 2.60 2.08 12.54
CA LEU A 98 3.68 2.76 13.23
C LEU A 98 3.18 3.34 14.54
N ARG A 99 3.96 3.19 15.61
CA ARG A 99 3.75 3.86 16.89
C ARG A 99 4.97 4.70 17.21
N ASP A 100 4.79 6.01 17.30
CA ASP A 100 5.89 6.96 17.53
C ASP A 100 5.37 8.18 18.27
N ASP A 101 6.03 8.58 19.36
CA ASP A 101 5.77 9.80 20.14
C ASP A 101 4.27 10.17 20.30
N GLY A 102 3.46 9.19 20.71
CA GLY A 102 2.03 9.40 20.97
C GLY A 102 1.16 9.48 19.70
N VAL A 103 1.70 9.18 18.54
CA VAL A 103 1.00 8.99 17.26
C VAL A 103 0.94 7.49 16.92
N ILE A 104 -0.21 7.05 16.43
CA ILE A 104 -0.43 5.71 15.88
C ILE A 104 -0.92 5.89 14.46
N CYS A 105 -0.18 5.33 13.49
CA CYS A 105 -0.38 5.58 12.07
C CYS A 105 -0.53 4.28 11.28
N GLU A 106 -1.64 4.11 10.57
CA GLU A 106 -1.83 3.05 9.57
C GLU A 106 -1.14 3.48 8.27
N SER A 107 0.12 3.07 8.12
CA SER A 107 1.06 3.66 7.16
C SER A 107 1.45 2.70 6.02
N GLY A 108 1.05 1.43 6.12
CA GLY A 108 1.31 0.44 5.09
C GLY A 108 0.42 -0.79 5.19
N PHE A 109 0.48 -1.67 4.21
CA PHE A 109 -0.11 -3.00 4.27
C PHE A 109 0.84 -4.05 3.68
N MET A 110 0.58 -5.30 4.03
CA MET A 110 1.29 -6.47 3.55
C MET A 110 0.29 -7.54 3.14
N LEU A 111 0.53 -8.13 1.97
CA LEU A 111 -0.12 -9.36 1.51
C LEU A 111 0.91 -10.47 1.44
N GLY A 112 0.57 -11.64 1.95
CA GLY A 112 1.38 -12.84 1.79
C GLY A 112 0.63 -13.94 1.08
N GLY A 113 1.26 -14.53 0.06
CA GLY A 113 0.82 -15.77 -0.57
C GLY A 113 1.18 -17.01 0.26
N ARG A 114 0.64 -18.17 -0.14
CA ARG A 114 0.92 -19.46 0.55
C ARG A 114 2.31 -20.00 0.23
N ASP A 115 2.82 -19.66 -0.95
CA ASP A 115 4.17 -19.94 -1.42
C ASP A 115 5.27 -19.04 -0.80
N GLY A 116 4.89 -18.09 0.06
CA GLY A 116 5.81 -17.11 0.64
C GLY A 116 6.05 -15.88 -0.23
N SER A 117 5.33 -15.72 -1.34
CA SER A 117 5.27 -14.45 -2.08
C SER A 117 4.74 -13.33 -1.17
N VAL A 118 5.28 -12.12 -1.33
CA VAL A 118 4.92 -10.97 -0.51
C VAL A 118 4.77 -9.74 -1.40
N LEU A 119 3.68 -9.02 -1.20
CA LEU A 119 3.53 -7.62 -1.58
C LEU A 119 3.53 -6.77 -0.32
N LEU A 120 4.36 -5.73 -0.31
CA LEU A 120 4.40 -4.75 0.77
C LEU A 120 4.36 -3.34 0.19
N VAL A 121 3.46 -2.52 0.71
CA VAL A 121 3.29 -1.11 0.35
C VAL A 121 3.24 -0.30 1.63
N VAL A 122 4.06 0.74 1.73
CA VAL A 122 4.12 1.63 2.89
C VAL A 122 4.44 3.05 2.44
N ALA A 123 4.12 4.05 3.26
CA ALA A 123 4.57 5.43 3.04
C ALA A 123 6.09 5.47 2.82
N GLY A 124 6.51 6.22 1.79
CA GLY A 124 7.91 6.35 1.40
C GLY A 124 8.63 7.49 2.11
N VAL A 125 9.96 7.48 2.04
CA VAL A 125 10.84 8.49 2.68
C VAL A 125 10.68 9.91 2.12
N TYR A 126 10.14 10.06 0.91
CA TYR A 126 9.83 11.36 0.34
C TYR A 126 8.33 11.66 0.51
N PRO A 127 7.94 12.92 0.76
CA PRO A 127 6.54 13.30 0.87
C PRO A 127 5.72 12.81 -0.33
N TYR A 128 4.55 12.25 -0.05
CA TYR A 128 3.61 11.73 -1.06
C TYR A 128 4.16 10.60 -1.94
N THR A 129 5.20 9.89 -1.49
CA THR A 129 5.72 8.70 -2.17
C THR A 129 5.35 7.41 -1.45
N LEU A 130 5.46 6.30 -2.16
CA LEU A 130 5.28 4.95 -1.65
C LEU A 130 6.58 4.17 -1.76
N ALA A 131 6.88 3.39 -0.74
CA ALA A 131 7.87 2.31 -0.80
C ALA A 131 7.14 0.99 -1.07
N VAL A 132 7.50 0.34 -2.17
CA VAL A 132 6.83 -0.87 -2.65
C VAL A 132 7.84 -1.98 -2.84
N ARG A 133 7.52 -3.17 -2.31
CA ARG A 133 8.29 -4.39 -2.52
C ARG A 133 7.36 -5.49 -2.99
N VAL A 134 7.65 -6.04 -4.15
CA VAL A 134 6.92 -7.17 -4.73
C VAL A 134 7.81 -7.89 -5.74
N ALA A 135 7.59 -9.19 -5.92
CA ALA A 135 8.27 -9.95 -6.97
C ALA A 135 8.04 -9.29 -8.34
N GLY A 136 9.09 -9.23 -9.17
CA GLY A 136 9.04 -8.60 -10.49
C GLY A 136 9.21 -7.07 -10.51
N TYR A 137 9.17 -6.38 -9.37
CA TYR A 137 9.50 -4.96 -9.26
C TYR A 137 10.87 -4.76 -8.62
N LEU A 138 11.81 -4.16 -9.36
CA LEU A 138 13.20 -3.95 -8.95
C LEU A 138 13.51 -2.52 -8.47
N GLY A 139 12.49 -1.71 -8.22
CA GLY A 139 12.68 -0.35 -7.71
C GLY A 139 13.19 -0.34 -6.27
N PRO A 140 13.71 0.82 -5.82
CA PRO A 140 14.19 0.96 -4.45
C PRO A 140 13.03 0.85 -3.45
N PHE A 141 13.33 0.30 -2.27
CA PHE A 141 12.40 0.17 -1.17
C PHE A 141 12.85 1.07 -0.02
N ASP A 142 12.40 2.32 -0.04
CA ASP A 142 12.79 3.37 0.91
C ASP A 142 11.58 3.83 1.74
N PRO A 143 11.17 3.06 2.76
CA PRO A 143 10.05 3.43 3.62
C PRO A 143 10.37 4.69 4.45
N GLU A 144 9.33 5.41 4.86
CA GLU A 144 9.44 6.60 5.73
C GLU A 144 10.21 6.30 7.03
N PHE A 145 9.94 5.12 7.59
CA PHE A 145 10.64 4.59 8.76
C PHE A 145 11.20 3.19 8.45
N PRO A 146 12.24 2.71 9.16
CA PRO A 146 12.70 1.34 9.04
C PRO A 146 11.56 0.33 9.21
N ILE A 147 11.49 -0.69 8.34
CA ILE A 147 10.34 -1.60 8.28
C ILE A 147 10.14 -2.39 9.59
N GLU A 148 11.20 -2.55 10.38
CA GLU A 148 11.21 -3.21 11.68
C GLU A 148 10.45 -2.42 12.75
N ARG A 149 10.15 -1.13 12.51
CA ARG A 149 9.37 -0.29 13.42
C ARG A 149 7.86 -0.48 13.30
N TYR A 150 7.38 -1.12 12.23
CA TYR A 150 5.95 -1.29 12.00
C TYR A 150 5.45 -2.56 12.67
N GLU A 151 4.39 -2.41 13.46
CA GLU A 151 3.60 -3.52 14.00
C GLU A 151 2.70 -4.07 12.90
N ARG A 152 2.67 -5.40 12.74
CA ARG A 152 1.76 -6.07 11.81
C ARG A 152 0.49 -6.44 12.54
N ILE A 153 -0.65 -5.96 12.04
CA ILE A 153 -1.95 -6.23 12.62
C ILE A 153 -2.81 -6.89 11.53
N PRO A 154 -3.37 -8.08 11.76
CA PRO A 154 -4.26 -8.73 10.80
C PRO A 154 -5.46 -7.84 10.44
N MET A 155 -5.80 -7.81 9.16
CA MET A 155 -7.03 -7.20 8.64
C MET A 155 -8.04 -8.34 8.46
N SER A 156 -9.04 -8.37 9.34
CA SER A 156 -10.14 -9.35 9.35
C SER A 156 -11.25 -8.99 8.38
#